data_AF-A0A402A1P4-F1
#
_entry.id   AF-A0A402A1P4-F1
#
_cell.length_a   1.000
_cell.length_b   1.000
_cell.length_c   1.000
_cell.angle_alpha   90.00
_cell.angle_beta   90.00
_cell.angle_gamma   90.00
#
_symmetry.space_group_name_H-M   'P 1'
#
loop_
_entity.id
_entity.type
_entity.pdbx_description
1 polymer ?
#
loop_
_entity_poly.entity_id
_entity_poly.type
_entity_poly.pdbx_seq_one_letter_code
_entity_poly.pdbx_strand_id
1 'polypeptide(L)'
;MAFFLLAVVGLGEVKAAPSVLRTPAISYSFSHGPYRACPDGKKVAQDHKARCTVIVEKSLGRHWGNFAVPPADTFPYSPTALQTAYQLPSTTAGTGQTIAIVDAYDDPNAESDLAVYRAHYHLAPCTLSNGCFLKLNQAGQSAPLPSPNVAWAQEVSIDLDMVSAICPNCHILLIEANSDALNDLGMSENTAIAQKANVVNNSFGSQGEYTDEASYCSLYFQHQTVTITASSGDSGPGVNIPAVCPYVTAVGGTSLQQNGTETAWSGSGGGCSQYISQPYWQKSFSTGCANRAVPDVAAVGDPQTGMAAYDTYGLDGWYMMAGTSASAPIIAGVYALTGNANASYSVRFPWLLESESYDCLNDIPSPENEYSFQTGLGSPNGIRCF
;
A
#
# COMPACT_ATOMS: atom_id res chain seq x y z
N MET A 1 -44.31 72.13 -48.59
CA MET A 1 -44.23 72.66 -47.21
C MET A 1 -44.84 71.63 -46.27
N ALA A 2 -44.15 71.35 -45.17
CA ALA A 2 -44.39 70.34 -44.12
C ALA A 2 -45.85 70.31 -43.59
N PHE A 3 -46.37 69.22 -42.98
CA PHE A 3 -45.94 68.69 -41.68
C PHE A 3 -46.48 67.26 -41.45
N PHE A 4 -45.64 66.40 -40.88
CA PHE A 4 -46.01 65.15 -40.17
C PHE A 4 -46.29 65.49 -38.69
N LEU A 5 -47.40 64.98 -38.13
CA LEU A 5 -47.70 65.08 -36.70
C LEU A 5 -47.17 63.83 -35.97
N LEU A 6 -46.32 64.05 -34.96
CA LEU A 6 -45.90 63.06 -33.95
C LEU A 6 -47.02 62.84 -32.91
N ALA A 7 -47.28 61.58 -32.55
CA ALA A 7 -48.00 61.23 -31.33
C ALA A 7 -47.02 60.64 -30.30
N VAL A 8 -47.14 61.11 -29.06
CA VAL A 8 -46.27 60.82 -27.91
C VAL A 8 -46.62 59.46 -27.29
N VAL A 9 -45.60 58.66 -26.99
CA VAL A 9 -45.65 57.34 -26.36
C VAL A 9 -45.71 57.50 -24.83
N GLY A 10 -46.68 56.83 -24.18
CA GLY A 10 -46.72 56.65 -22.73
C GLY A 10 -45.87 55.45 -22.31
N LEU A 11 -44.94 55.67 -21.37
CA LEU A 11 -44.12 54.63 -20.74
C LEU A 11 -44.91 53.94 -19.63
N GLY A 12 -45.17 52.64 -19.77
CA GLY A 12 -45.62 51.76 -18.68
C GLY A 12 -44.41 51.10 -18.01
N GLU A 13 -44.36 51.16 -16.68
CA GLU A 13 -43.30 50.56 -15.86
C GLU A 13 -43.28 49.02 -15.96
N VAL A 14 -42.12 48.45 -16.27
CA VAL A 14 -41.87 47.00 -16.21
C VAL A 14 -41.42 46.66 -14.79
N LYS A 15 -42.25 45.92 -14.04
CA LYS A 15 -41.87 45.34 -12.74
C LYS A 15 -40.77 44.29 -12.95
N ALA A 16 -39.65 44.46 -12.24
CA ALA A 16 -38.54 43.51 -12.22
C ALA A 16 -38.97 42.15 -11.66
N ALA A 17 -38.50 41.07 -12.29
CA ALA A 17 -38.64 39.71 -11.80
C ALA A 17 -37.87 39.50 -10.47
N PRO A 18 -38.35 38.64 -9.56
CA PRO A 18 -37.67 38.39 -8.30
C PRO A 18 -36.31 37.72 -8.55
N SER A 19 -35.29 38.24 -7.87
CA SER A 19 -33.94 37.68 -7.85
C SER A 19 -33.96 36.29 -7.23
N VAL A 20 -33.54 35.29 -8.01
CA VAL A 20 -33.20 33.97 -7.48
C VAL A 20 -32.01 34.16 -6.54
N LEU A 21 -32.23 33.98 -5.24
CA LEU A 21 -31.18 33.89 -4.23
C LEU A 21 -30.22 32.76 -4.65
N ARG A 22 -29.04 33.12 -5.15
CA ARG A 22 -27.94 32.19 -5.32
C ARG A 22 -27.54 31.71 -3.94
N THR A 23 -27.74 30.44 -3.66
CA THR A 23 -27.08 29.74 -2.56
C THR A 23 -25.58 30.05 -2.61
N PRO A 24 -24.94 30.37 -1.48
CA PRO A 24 -23.50 30.59 -1.47
C PRO A 24 -22.82 29.31 -1.97
N ALA A 25 -22.00 29.45 -3.02
CA ALA A 25 -21.13 28.36 -3.44
C ALA A 25 -20.22 28.03 -2.26
N ILE A 26 -20.37 26.84 -1.70
CA ILE A 26 -19.36 26.27 -0.81
C ILE A 26 -18.13 26.07 -1.67
N SER A 27 -17.16 26.97 -1.56
CA SER A 27 -15.84 26.80 -2.15
C SER A 27 -15.13 25.71 -1.36
N TYR A 28 -15.21 24.47 -1.84
CA TYR A 28 -14.25 23.45 -1.45
C TYR A 28 -12.88 23.88 -1.98
N SER A 29 -11.99 24.33 -1.10
CA SER A 29 -10.57 24.40 -1.41
C SER A 29 -10.10 22.95 -1.53
N PHE A 30 -10.04 22.44 -2.76
CA PHE A 30 -9.37 21.17 -3.02
C PHE A 30 -7.87 21.42 -2.85
N SER A 31 -7.26 20.77 -1.85
CA SER A 31 -5.82 20.54 -1.86
C SER A 31 -5.50 19.84 -3.18
N HIS A 32 -4.63 20.44 -3.99
CA HIS A 32 -4.15 19.87 -5.25
C HIS A 32 -2.92 18.96 -5.03
N GLY A 33 -2.58 18.64 -3.78
CA GLY A 33 -1.47 17.75 -3.45
C GLY A 33 -1.92 16.36 -3.02
N PRO A 34 -0.96 15.44 -2.83
CA PRO A 34 -1.23 14.10 -2.33
C PRO A 34 -1.90 14.18 -0.94
N TYR A 35 -2.73 13.19 -0.64
CA TYR A 35 -3.37 13.05 0.68
C TYR A 35 -3.31 11.61 1.17
N ARG A 36 -3.29 11.41 2.49
CA ARG A 36 -3.43 10.06 3.08
C ARG A 36 -4.90 9.65 3.11
N ALA A 37 -5.23 8.46 2.64
CA ALA A 37 -6.62 7.96 2.73
C ALA A 37 -7.06 7.84 4.19
N CYS A 38 -6.19 7.28 5.05
CA CYS A 38 -6.36 7.25 6.50
C CYS A 38 -5.59 8.42 7.14
N PRO A 39 -6.24 9.56 7.47
CA PRO A 39 -5.55 10.75 7.94
C PRO A 39 -4.94 10.58 9.33
N ASP A 40 -3.91 11.38 9.58
CA ASP A 40 -3.30 11.45 10.90
C ASP A 40 -4.24 12.11 11.93
N GLY A 41 -4.89 11.29 12.76
CA GLY A 41 -5.69 11.74 13.90
C GLY A 41 -4.85 12.43 14.98
N LYS A 42 -5.48 13.34 15.72
CA LYS A 42 -4.84 14.20 16.71
C LYS A 42 -4.50 13.44 18.00
N LYS A 43 -3.34 12.75 18.07
CA LYS A 43 -2.88 11.97 19.24
C LYS A 43 -3.84 10.77 19.48
N VAL A 44 -3.43 9.56 19.84
CA VAL A 44 -2.45 9.10 20.83
C VAL A 44 -1.93 7.73 20.36
N ALA A 45 -0.66 7.40 20.61
CA ALA A 45 -0.10 6.05 20.49
C ALA A 45 -0.84 4.98 21.34
N GLN A 46 -1.81 5.40 22.17
CA GLN A 46 -2.46 4.59 23.19
C GLN A 46 -3.81 3.99 22.79
N ASP A 47 -4.32 4.28 21.59
CA ASP A 47 -5.65 3.78 21.21
C ASP A 47 -5.63 2.33 20.70
N HIS A 48 -4.45 1.69 20.64
CA HIS A 48 -4.24 0.33 20.09
C HIS A 48 -4.96 0.14 18.75
N LYS A 49 -4.91 1.16 17.90
CA LYS A 49 -5.48 1.19 16.54
C LYS A 49 -4.38 1.40 15.51
N ALA A 50 -4.56 0.78 14.35
CA ALA A 50 -3.73 0.99 13.18
C ALA A 50 -4.36 2.03 12.25
N ARG A 51 -3.57 2.44 11.26
CA ARG A 51 -4.02 3.21 10.10
C ARG A 51 -3.43 2.62 8.85
N CYS A 52 -4.23 2.56 7.80
CA CYS A 52 -3.74 2.33 6.45
C CYS A 52 -2.72 3.42 6.08
N THR A 53 -1.68 3.07 5.34
CA THR A 53 -0.60 4.01 5.01
C THR A 53 -0.75 4.68 3.64
N VAL A 54 -1.72 4.29 2.81
CA VAL A 54 -1.82 4.72 1.41
C VAL A 54 -1.91 6.24 1.23
N ILE A 55 -1.12 6.73 0.29
CA ILE A 55 -1.14 8.11 -0.19
C ILE A 55 -1.74 8.14 -1.59
N VAL A 56 -2.73 9.00 -1.80
CA VAL A 56 -3.42 9.17 -3.09
C VAL A 56 -3.08 10.52 -3.70
N GLU A 57 -2.64 10.52 -4.96
CA GLU A 57 -2.25 11.71 -5.70
C GLU A 57 -3.42 12.25 -6.55
N LYS A 58 -4.03 13.35 -6.09
CA LYS A 58 -5.20 13.96 -6.75
C LYS A 58 -4.86 14.85 -7.93
N SER A 59 -3.64 15.36 -8.04
CA SER A 59 -3.26 16.27 -9.13
C SER A 59 -3.24 15.56 -10.49
N LEU A 60 -2.97 14.25 -10.49
CA LEU A 60 -2.87 13.45 -11.70
C LEU A 60 -4.19 12.69 -12.00
N GLY A 61 -4.98 12.34 -10.98
CA GLY A 61 -6.14 11.43 -11.07
C GLY A 61 -7.31 11.84 -11.98
N ARG A 62 -7.44 13.11 -12.41
CA ARG A 62 -8.52 13.51 -13.34
C ARG A 62 -8.16 13.52 -14.83
N HIS A 63 -6.89 13.37 -15.17
CA HIS A 63 -6.43 13.43 -16.57
C HIS A 63 -6.29 12.07 -17.25
N TRP A 64 -6.53 10.97 -16.51
CA TRP A 64 -6.45 9.58 -16.98
C TRP A 64 -7.75 9.05 -17.59
N GLY A 65 -8.77 9.93 -17.71
CA GLY A 65 -10.09 9.62 -18.25
C GLY A 65 -10.16 9.32 -19.75
N ASN A 66 -9.11 8.78 -20.39
CA ASN A 66 -9.18 8.19 -21.73
C ASN A 66 -8.05 7.17 -21.98
N PHE A 67 -8.35 5.90 -21.71
CA PHE A 67 -7.96 4.68 -22.42
C PHE A 67 -6.67 4.69 -23.27
N ALA A 68 -5.53 4.50 -22.61
CA ALA A 68 -4.42 3.69 -23.11
C ALA A 68 -3.59 3.20 -21.91
N VAL A 69 -3.10 1.95 -21.95
CA VAL A 69 -2.01 1.55 -21.06
C VAL A 69 -0.87 2.53 -21.32
N PRO A 70 -0.36 3.23 -20.29
CA PRO A 70 0.74 4.15 -20.47
C PRO A 70 1.93 3.39 -21.05
N PRO A 71 2.73 3.97 -21.97
CA PRO A 71 4.02 3.40 -22.30
C PRO A 71 4.77 3.04 -21.00
N ALA A 72 5.57 1.97 -21.02
CA ALA A 72 6.36 1.52 -19.86
C ALA A 72 7.23 2.64 -19.25
N ASP A 73 7.42 3.71 -20.01
CA ASP A 73 8.25 4.88 -19.75
C ASP A 73 7.41 6.10 -19.27
N THR A 74 6.24 5.87 -18.67
CA THR A 74 5.40 6.95 -18.09
C THR A 74 4.87 6.56 -16.72
N PHE A 75 4.88 7.50 -15.78
CA PHE A 75 4.23 7.33 -14.49
C PHE A 75 2.72 7.45 -14.64
N PRO A 76 1.92 6.75 -13.81
CA PRO A 76 2.33 5.81 -12.76
C PRO A 76 2.79 4.45 -13.30
N TYR A 77 3.52 3.70 -12.47
CA TYR A 77 4.09 2.41 -12.86
C TYR A 77 3.03 1.37 -13.25
N SER A 78 3.30 0.64 -14.34
CA SER A 78 2.59 -0.58 -14.74
C SER A 78 3.22 -1.83 -14.12
N PRO A 79 2.50 -2.97 -14.09
CA PRO A 79 3.07 -4.26 -13.68
C PRO A 79 4.40 -4.59 -14.37
N THR A 80 4.46 -4.52 -15.70
CA THR A 80 5.67 -4.85 -16.45
C THR A 80 6.85 -3.96 -16.08
N ALA A 81 6.60 -2.68 -15.79
CA ALA A 81 7.66 -1.75 -15.39
C ALA A 81 8.23 -2.11 -14.01
N LEU A 82 7.38 -2.44 -13.03
CA LEU A 82 7.82 -2.91 -11.70
C LEU A 82 8.57 -4.24 -11.80
N GLN A 83 8.04 -5.21 -12.56
CA GLN A 83 8.67 -6.51 -12.76
C GLN A 83 10.06 -6.37 -13.41
N THR A 84 10.20 -5.46 -14.37
CA THR A 84 11.48 -5.20 -15.04
C THR A 84 12.46 -4.52 -14.09
N ALA A 85 12.03 -3.47 -13.38
CA ALA A 85 12.87 -2.73 -12.46
C ALA A 85 13.48 -3.62 -11.37
N TYR A 86 12.69 -4.55 -10.84
CA TYR A 86 13.10 -5.49 -9.80
C TYR A 86 13.56 -6.86 -10.32
N GLN A 87 13.71 -7.03 -11.64
CA GLN A 87 14.18 -8.26 -12.30
C GLN A 87 13.40 -9.53 -11.88
N LEU A 88 12.08 -9.43 -11.84
CA LEU A 88 11.21 -10.46 -11.26
C LEU A 88 10.76 -11.50 -12.30
N PRO A 89 10.75 -12.81 -11.95
CA PRO A 89 10.27 -13.89 -12.82
C PRO A 89 8.74 -14.02 -12.80
N SER A 90 8.01 -12.91 -12.77
CA SER A 90 6.56 -12.86 -12.55
C SER A 90 5.73 -13.61 -13.59
N THR A 91 6.28 -13.82 -14.80
CA THR A 91 5.61 -14.56 -15.88
C THR A 91 5.64 -16.08 -15.68
N THR A 92 6.61 -16.61 -14.94
CA THR A 92 6.84 -18.06 -14.80
C THR A 92 6.73 -18.58 -13.37
N ALA A 93 6.84 -17.71 -12.36
CA ALA A 93 6.78 -18.07 -10.95
C ALA A 93 5.43 -17.70 -10.28
N GLY A 94 5.25 -18.11 -9.02
CA GLY A 94 4.07 -17.78 -8.20
C GLY A 94 2.91 -18.78 -8.24
N THR A 95 2.90 -19.71 -9.20
CA THR A 95 1.86 -20.75 -9.26
C THR A 95 1.81 -21.57 -7.97
N GLY A 96 0.61 -21.75 -7.42
CA GLY A 96 0.38 -22.52 -6.20
C GLY A 96 0.66 -21.75 -4.91
N GLN A 97 1.06 -20.48 -5.00
CA GLN A 97 1.20 -19.59 -3.86
C GLN A 97 -0.10 -18.82 -3.62
N THR A 98 -0.40 -18.55 -2.35
CA THR A 98 -1.47 -17.67 -1.90
C THR A 98 -0.88 -16.52 -1.11
N ILE A 99 -1.16 -15.29 -1.54
CA ILE A 99 -0.82 -14.08 -0.79
C ILE A 99 -2.11 -13.61 -0.11
N ALA A 100 -2.08 -13.51 1.21
CA ALA A 100 -3.14 -12.88 1.96
C ALA A 100 -2.87 -11.38 2.13
N ILE A 101 -3.92 -10.58 2.10
CA ILE A 101 -3.94 -9.17 2.45
C ILE A 101 -4.85 -9.05 3.68
N VAL A 102 -4.34 -8.43 4.74
CA VAL A 102 -5.10 -8.13 5.95
C VAL A 102 -5.33 -6.63 6.02
N ASP A 103 -6.61 -6.24 5.98
CA ASP A 103 -7.03 -4.84 6.08
C ASP A 103 -8.22 -4.70 7.03
N ALA A 104 -8.48 -3.48 7.51
CA ALA A 104 -9.65 -3.19 8.32
C ALA A 104 -10.85 -2.76 7.46
N TYR A 105 -12.05 -3.10 7.93
CA TYR A 105 -13.32 -2.77 7.29
C TYR A 105 -13.51 -3.42 5.91
N ASP A 106 -14.71 -3.24 5.35
CA ASP A 106 -15.09 -3.81 4.07
C ASP A 106 -14.77 -2.86 2.90
N ASP A 107 -14.17 -3.39 1.84
CA ASP A 107 -14.20 -2.87 0.48
C ASP A 107 -15.24 -3.63 -0.38
N PRO A 108 -16.47 -3.13 -0.50
CA PRO A 108 -17.52 -3.79 -1.27
C PRO A 108 -17.18 -4.03 -2.75
N ASN A 109 -16.24 -3.27 -3.33
CA ASN A 109 -15.94 -3.31 -4.76
C ASN A 109 -14.64 -4.07 -5.09
N ALA A 110 -13.94 -4.61 -4.09
CA ALA A 110 -12.63 -5.27 -4.24
C ALA A 110 -12.52 -6.20 -5.47
N GLU A 111 -13.44 -7.16 -5.64
CA GLU A 111 -13.38 -8.11 -6.78
C GLU A 111 -13.64 -7.42 -8.13
N SER A 112 -14.59 -6.48 -8.19
CA SER A 112 -14.90 -5.78 -9.43
C SER A 112 -13.79 -4.82 -9.86
N ASP A 113 -13.15 -4.14 -8.90
CA ASP A 113 -12.08 -3.20 -9.16
C ASP A 113 -10.79 -3.94 -9.57
N LEU A 114 -10.46 -5.03 -8.85
CA LEU A 114 -9.39 -5.96 -9.23
C LEU A 114 -9.56 -6.51 -10.66
N ALA A 115 -10.79 -6.82 -11.07
CA ALA A 115 -11.07 -7.28 -12.42
C ALA A 115 -10.77 -6.22 -13.49
N VAL A 116 -11.06 -4.94 -13.22
CA VAL A 116 -10.73 -3.83 -14.12
C VAL A 116 -9.22 -3.64 -14.22
N TYR A 117 -8.51 -3.63 -13.10
CA TYR A 117 -7.06 -3.50 -13.06
C TYR A 117 -6.38 -4.60 -13.89
N ARG A 118 -6.72 -5.86 -13.60
CA ARG A 118 -6.12 -7.02 -14.27
C ARG A 118 -6.45 -7.06 -15.75
N ALA A 119 -7.68 -6.71 -16.15
CA ALA A 119 -8.05 -6.63 -17.56
C ALA A 119 -7.28 -5.53 -18.30
N HIS A 120 -7.09 -4.36 -17.68
CA HIS A 120 -6.35 -3.23 -18.25
C HIS A 120 -4.90 -3.61 -18.56
N TYR A 121 -4.24 -4.32 -17.65
CA TYR A 121 -2.85 -4.76 -17.81
C TYR A 121 -2.69 -6.16 -18.44
N HIS A 122 -3.77 -6.73 -18.99
CA HIS A 122 -3.76 -8.03 -19.65
C HIS A 122 -3.28 -9.19 -18.76
N LEU A 123 -3.54 -9.09 -17.45
CA LEU A 123 -3.31 -10.16 -16.49
C LEU A 123 -4.52 -11.12 -16.51
N ALA A 124 -4.28 -12.41 -16.23
CA ALA A 124 -5.35 -13.40 -16.16
C ALA A 124 -6.40 -12.97 -15.11
N PRO A 125 -7.71 -13.16 -15.31
CA PRO A 125 -8.71 -12.79 -14.31
C PRO A 125 -8.43 -13.47 -12.96
N CYS A 126 -8.65 -12.75 -11.85
CA CYS A 126 -8.57 -13.32 -10.50
C CYS A 126 -9.90 -13.09 -9.79
N THR A 127 -10.72 -14.13 -9.71
CA THR A 127 -12.12 -14.03 -9.25
C THR A 127 -12.45 -15.15 -8.28
N LEU A 128 -13.55 -15.00 -7.54
CA LEU A 128 -14.10 -16.08 -6.75
C LEU A 128 -14.52 -17.26 -7.64
N SER A 129 -15.08 -16.96 -8.82
CA SER A 129 -15.60 -17.97 -9.74
C SER A 129 -14.52 -18.88 -10.34
N ASN A 130 -13.30 -18.38 -10.53
CA ASN A 130 -12.18 -19.19 -11.01
C ASN A 130 -11.25 -19.66 -9.87
N GLY A 131 -11.62 -19.35 -8.62
CA GLY A 131 -10.90 -19.75 -7.42
C GLY A 131 -9.64 -18.94 -7.11
N CYS A 132 -9.26 -17.97 -7.95
CA CYS A 132 -8.05 -17.18 -7.75
C CYS A 132 -8.18 -16.16 -6.60
N PHE A 133 -9.36 -15.57 -6.43
CA PHE A 133 -9.62 -14.58 -5.39
C PHE A 133 -10.60 -15.13 -4.35
N LEU A 134 -10.31 -14.90 -3.06
CA LEU A 134 -11.24 -15.18 -1.98
C LEU A 134 -11.26 -14.01 -1.01
N LYS A 135 -12.47 -13.62 -0.58
CA LYS A 135 -12.69 -12.56 0.39
C LYS A 135 -13.41 -13.12 1.62
N LEU A 136 -12.86 -12.89 2.80
CA LEU A 136 -13.39 -13.36 4.07
C LEU A 136 -13.34 -12.26 5.14
N ASN A 137 -14.20 -12.36 6.15
CA ASN A 137 -14.07 -11.60 7.38
C ASN A 137 -12.95 -12.16 8.28
N GLN A 138 -12.62 -11.45 9.36
CA GLN A 138 -11.61 -11.88 10.34
C GLN A 138 -11.84 -13.26 10.99
N ALA A 139 -13.06 -13.82 10.91
CA ALA A 139 -13.38 -15.15 11.43
C ALA A 139 -13.27 -16.25 10.36
N GLY A 140 -12.83 -15.91 9.15
CA GLY A 140 -12.67 -16.82 8.02
C GLY A 140 -13.98 -17.19 7.34
N GLN A 141 -15.00 -16.33 7.42
CA GLN A 141 -16.31 -16.54 6.81
C GLN A 141 -16.54 -15.54 5.68
N SER A 142 -17.24 -15.94 4.61
CA SER A 142 -17.61 -15.05 3.51
C SER A 142 -18.72 -14.05 3.88
N ALA A 143 -19.41 -14.26 5.00
CA ALA A 143 -20.43 -13.35 5.53
C ALA A 143 -20.70 -13.59 7.03
N PRO A 144 -21.19 -12.59 7.77
CA PRO A 144 -21.28 -11.18 7.35
C PRO A 144 -19.88 -10.56 7.22
N LEU A 145 -19.69 -9.74 6.20
CA LEU A 145 -18.50 -8.89 6.07
C LEU A 145 -18.60 -7.71 7.05
N PRO A 146 -17.47 -7.08 7.43
CA PRO A 146 -17.48 -5.93 8.33
C PRO A 146 -18.14 -4.70 7.71
N SER A 147 -18.26 -3.61 8.47
CA SER A 147 -18.85 -2.38 7.95
C SER A 147 -17.94 -1.77 6.86
N PRO A 148 -18.49 -1.29 5.73
CA PRO A 148 -17.68 -0.66 4.69
C PRO A 148 -16.97 0.62 5.12
N ASN A 149 -15.79 0.89 4.56
CA ASN A 149 -15.04 2.12 4.83
C ASN A 149 -14.29 2.63 3.60
N VAL A 150 -14.61 3.85 3.16
CA VAL A 150 -14.02 4.46 1.96
C VAL A 150 -12.51 4.70 2.02
N ALA A 151 -11.95 4.92 3.21
CA ALA A 151 -10.51 5.16 3.37
C ALA A 151 -9.72 3.84 3.27
N TRP A 152 -10.21 2.79 3.93
CA TRP A 152 -9.58 1.47 3.86
C TRP A 152 -9.81 0.77 2.53
N ALA A 153 -10.92 1.04 1.83
CA ALA A 153 -11.11 0.51 0.47
C ALA A 153 -10.05 1.00 -0.53
N GLN A 154 -9.55 2.24 -0.36
CA GLN A 154 -8.41 2.74 -1.14
C GLN A 154 -7.13 1.94 -0.86
N GLU A 155 -6.93 1.51 0.38
CA GLU A 155 -5.79 0.64 0.78
C GLU A 155 -5.95 -0.77 0.20
N VAL A 156 -7.11 -1.38 0.41
CA VAL A 156 -7.43 -2.71 -0.13
C VAL A 156 -7.19 -2.75 -1.64
N SER A 157 -7.64 -1.72 -2.37
CA SER A 157 -7.45 -1.63 -3.82
C SER A 157 -5.97 -1.61 -4.23
N ILE A 158 -5.14 -0.76 -3.63
CA ILE A 158 -3.70 -0.71 -3.99
C ILE A 158 -2.98 -2.01 -3.60
N ASP A 159 -3.33 -2.63 -2.47
CA ASP A 159 -2.76 -3.90 -2.03
C ASP A 159 -3.05 -5.03 -3.03
N LEU A 160 -4.32 -5.16 -3.44
CA LEU A 160 -4.75 -6.14 -4.45
C LEU A 160 -4.08 -5.93 -5.80
N ASP A 161 -3.96 -4.66 -6.21
CA ASP A 161 -3.37 -4.26 -7.49
C ASP A 161 -1.85 -4.52 -7.50
N MET A 162 -1.15 -4.21 -6.41
CA MET A 162 0.30 -4.44 -6.31
C MET A 162 0.65 -5.94 -6.19
N VAL A 163 -0.15 -6.71 -5.45
CA VAL A 163 -0.01 -8.17 -5.45
C VAL A 163 -0.24 -8.74 -6.86
N SER A 164 -1.26 -8.26 -7.57
CA SER A 164 -1.52 -8.65 -8.96
C SER A 164 -0.39 -8.26 -9.91
N ALA A 165 0.19 -7.08 -9.70
CA ALA A 165 1.28 -6.56 -10.51
C ALA A 165 2.54 -7.41 -10.37
N ILE A 166 2.87 -7.85 -9.15
CA ILE A 166 4.12 -8.56 -8.88
C ILE A 166 3.97 -10.07 -9.04
N CYS A 167 2.90 -10.67 -8.53
CA CYS A 167 2.67 -12.12 -8.63
C CYS A 167 1.34 -12.42 -9.34
N PRO A 168 1.25 -12.24 -10.67
CA PRO A 168 0.00 -12.42 -11.40
C PRO A 168 -0.52 -13.87 -11.39
N ASN A 169 0.34 -14.85 -11.10
CA ASN A 169 0.01 -16.27 -10.99
C ASN A 169 -0.34 -16.74 -9.57
N CYS A 170 -0.22 -15.86 -8.56
CA CYS A 170 -0.60 -16.16 -7.19
C CYS A 170 -2.13 -16.13 -7.03
N HIS A 171 -2.64 -16.90 -6.06
CA HIS A 171 -3.97 -16.70 -5.52
C HIS A 171 -3.93 -15.54 -4.51
N ILE A 172 -5.06 -14.83 -4.39
CA ILE A 172 -5.20 -13.67 -3.53
C ILE A 172 -6.29 -13.95 -2.50
N LEU A 173 -5.95 -13.80 -1.22
CA LEU A 173 -6.89 -13.94 -0.11
C LEU A 173 -7.03 -12.59 0.61
N LEU A 174 -8.17 -11.94 0.51
CA LEU A 174 -8.48 -10.74 1.28
C LEU A 174 -9.16 -11.12 2.61
N ILE A 175 -8.56 -10.75 3.73
CA ILE A 175 -9.15 -10.89 5.07
C ILE A 175 -9.45 -9.50 5.63
N GLU A 176 -10.74 -9.22 5.84
CA GLU A 176 -11.19 -7.94 6.36
C GLU A 176 -11.52 -8.00 7.85
N ALA A 177 -10.81 -7.19 8.62
CA ALA A 177 -11.01 -7.01 10.05
C ALA A 177 -12.27 -6.21 10.36
N ASN A 178 -12.89 -6.49 11.51
CA ASN A 178 -14.09 -5.79 11.97
C ASN A 178 -13.85 -4.29 12.21
N SER A 179 -12.62 -3.93 12.55
CA SER A 179 -12.22 -2.54 12.77
C SER A 179 -10.71 -2.36 12.61
N ASP A 180 -10.25 -1.11 12.75
CA ASP A 180 -8.85 -0.73 12.78
C ASP A 180 -8.15 -1.02 14.13
N ALA A 181 -8.81 -1.69 15.07
CA ALA A 181 -8.18 -2.12 16.31
C ALA A 181 -7.10 -3.17 16.03
N LEU A 182 -5.93 -3.03 16.64
CA LEU A 182 -4.81 -3.96 16.49
C LEU A 182 -5.22 -5.41 16.81
N ASN A 183 -6.07 -5.62 17.80
CA ASN A 183 -6.56 -6.96 18.13
C ASN A 183 -7.42 -7.58 17.01
N ASP A 184 -8.22 -6.78 16.31
CA ASP A 184 -9.03 -7.27 15.18
C ASP A 184 -8.14 -7.61 13.99
N LEU A 185 -7.17 -6.75 13.66
CA LEU A 185 -6.17 -7.00 12.62
C LEU A 185 -5.29 -8.22 12.95
N GLY A 186 -4.85 -8.37 14.20
CA GLY A 186 -4.11 -9.56 14.64
C GLY A 186 -4.94 -10.85 14.57
N MET A 187 -6.25 -10.81 14.82
CA MET A 187 -7.10 -11.97 14.58
C MET A 187 -7.21 -12.31 13.09
N SER A 188 -7.28 -11.29 12.22
CA SER A 188 -7.24 -11.48 10.76
C SER A 188 -5.94 -12.12 10.28
N GLU A 189 -4.79 -11.75 10.86
CA GLU A 189 -3.50 -12.42 10.61
C GLU A 189 -3.57 -13.92 10.88
N ASN A 190 -4.05 -14.30 12.07
CA ASN A 190 -4.22 -15.71 12.43
C ASN A 190 -5.19 -16.44 11.47
N THR A 191 -6.24 -15.75 11.00
CA THR A 191 -7.16 -16.29 10.01
C THR A 191 -6.50 -16.50 8.65
N ALA A 192 -5.71 -15.55 8.15
CA ALA A 192 -4.96 -15.70 6.90
C ALA A 192 -4.08 -16.97 6.91
N ILE A 193 -3.42 -17.22 8.04
CA ILE A 193 -2.54 -18.36 8.25
C ILE A 193 -3.34 -19.67 8.39
N ALA A 194 -4.48 -19.64 9.08
CA ALA A 194 -5.40 -20.77 9.15
C ALA A 194 -5.92 -21.17 7.75
N GLN A 195 -6.12 -20.18 6.87
CA GLN A 195 -6.50 -20.34 5.46
C GLN A 195 -5.33 -20.66 4.52
N LYS A 196 -4.16 -21.01 5.07
CA LYS A 196 -2.98 -21.49 4.31
C LYS A 196 -2.35 -20.46 3.38
N ALA A 197 -2.42 -19.18 3.73
CA ALA A 197 -1.59 -18.17 3.09
C ALA A 197 -0.10 -18.55 3.18
N ASN A 198 0.64 -18.33 2.09
CA ASN A 198 2.09 -18.48 2.05
C ASN A 198 2.79 -17.18 2.49
N VAL A 199 2.18 -16.06 2.14
CA VAL A 199 2.64 -14.71 2.49
C VAL A 199 1.43 -13.91 3.01
N VAL A 200 1.62 -13.05 4.01
CA VAL A 200 0.60 -12.11 4.48
C VAL A 200 1.14 -10.68 4.38
N ASN A 201 0.40 -9.80 3.71
CA ASN A 201 0.68 -8.38 3.59
C ASN A 201 -0.13 -7.56 4.61
N ASN A 202 0.54 -6.57 5.20
CA ASN A 202 -0.04 -5.61 6.15
C ASN A 202 0.34 -4.18 5.75
N SER A 203 -0.54 -3.46 5.06
CA SER A 203 -0.27 -2.07 4.64
C SER A 203 -0.80 -1.03 5.64
N PHE A 204 -0.57 -1.30 6.93
CA PHE A 204 -1.01 -0.46 8.03
C PHE A 204 0.02 -0.37 9.15
N GLY A 205 -0.11 0.67 9.97
CA GLY A 205 0.75 0.87 11.13
C GLY A 205 0.04 1.52 12.32
N SER A 206 0.47 1.17 13.53
CA SER A 206 0.13 1.93 14.74
C SER A 206 0.80 3.31 14.73
N GLN A 207 0.27 4.25 15.50
CA GLN A 207 0.97 5.52 15.75
C GLN A 207 2.08 5.34 16.79
N GLY A 208 3.15 4.66 16.41
CA GLY A 208 4.29 4.40 17.29
C GLY A 208 4.17 3.11 18.11
N GLU A 209 5.24 2.86 18.85
CA GLU A 209 5.40 1.71 19.74
C GLU A 209 4.72 1.90 21.10
N TYR A 210 4.49 0.79 21.81
CA TYR A 210 4.00 0.78 23.20
C TYR A 210 4.64 -0.34 24.03
N THR A 211 4.66 -0.17 25.35
CA THR A 211 5.50 -0.97 26.27
C THR A 211 5.29 -2.49 26.21
N ASP A 212 4.09 -2.97 25.86
CA ASP A 212 3.75 -4.40 25.83
C ASP A 212 3.66 -5.01 24.42
N GLU A 213 4.16 -4.31 23.40
CA GLU A 213 4.04 -4.72 22.00
C GLU A 213 4.74 -6.04 21.66
N ALA A 214 5.76 -6.44 22.43
CA ALA A 214 6.39 -7.75 22.27
C ALA A 214 5.39 -8.90 22.43
N SER A 215 4.44 -8.78 23.36
CA SER A 215 3.38 -9.77 23.56
C SER A 215 2.42 -9.81 22.38
N TYR A 216 2.10 -8.65 21.80
CA TYR A 216 1.27 -8.55 20.60
C TYR A 216 1.96 -9.19 19.40
N CYS A 217 3.25 -8.89 19.18
CA CYS A 217 4.05 -9.51 18.12
C CYS A 217 4.13 -11.04 18.27
N SER A 218 4.33 -11.54 19.49
CA SER A 218 4.32 -12.99 19.74
C SER A 218 2.95 -13.63 19.53
N LEU A 219 1.86 -12.94 19.86
CA LEU A 219 0.52 -13.48 19.76
C LEU A 219 0.02 -13.61 18.32
N TYR A 220 0.39 -12.67 17.44
CA TYR A 220 -0.19 -12.56 16.10
C TYR A 220 0.81 -12.73 14.95
N PHE A 221 2.09 -12.45 15.16
CA PHE A 221 3.10 -12.39 14.08
C PHE A 221 4.20 -13.44 14.21
N GLN A 222 4.26 -14.20 15.31
CA GLN A 222 5.26 -15.26 15.50
C GLN A 222 4.87 -16.56 14.81
N HIS A 223 4.97 -16.57 13.48
CA HIS A 223 4.63 -17.73 12.66
C HIS A 223 5.87 -18.26 11.91
N GLN A 224 6.07 -19.58 11.95
CA GLN A 224 7.27 -20.23 11.43
C GLN A 224 7.14 -20.74 9.99
N THR A 225 5.95 -20.65 9.39
CA THR A 225 5.67 -21.28 8.10
C THR A 225 4.98 -20.34 7.12
N VAL A 226 5.03 -19.04 7.38
CA VAL A 226 4.39 -17.99 6.60
C VAL A 226 5.30 -16.76 6.64
N THR A 227 5.54 -16.15 5.49
CA THR A 227 6.19 -14.84 5.42
C THR A 227 5.19 -13.75 5.73
N ILE A 228 5.57 -12.77 6.54
CA ILE A 228 4.74 -11.60 6.81
C ILE A 228 5.50 -10.34 6.42
N THR A 229 4.85 -9.45 5.68
CA THR A 229 5.38 -8.13 5.28
C THR A 229 4.51 -7.04 5.88
N ALA A 230 5.12 -5.91 6.25
CA ALA A 230 4.38 -4.76 6.71
C ALA A 230 5.01 -3.42 6.29
N SER A 231 4.15 -2.44 6.04
CA SER A 231 4.56 -1.08 5.69
C SER A 231 5.26 -0.40 6.88
N SER A 232 6.44 0.19 6.64
CA SER A 232 7.22 0.85 7.70
C SER A 232 6.71 2.23 8.10
N GLY A 233 5.78 2.78 7.34
CA GLY A 233 5.13 4.07 7.58
C GLY A 233 5.59 5.14 6.60
N ASP A 234 4.84 6.25 6.60
CA ASP A 234 4.91 7.22 5.50
C ASP A 234 5.11 8.67 5.97
N SER A 235 5.37 8.86 7.26
CA SER A 235 5.50 10.17 7.91
C SER A 235 6.95 10.50 8.28
N GLY A 236 7.92 9.88 7.61
CA GLY A 236 9.34 10.00 7.92
C GLY A 236 9.73 9.19 9.17
N PRO A 237 10.79 9.61 9.91
CA PRO A 237 11.36 8.84 11.01
C PRO A 237 10.32 8.40 12.05
N GLY A 238 10.34 7.12 12.40
CA GLY A 238 9.39 6.50 13.30
C GLY A 238 9.24 5.01 13.03
N VAL A 239 8.98 4.26 14.08
CA VAL A 239 8.71 2.81 14.02
C VAL A 239 7.25 2.56 14.40
N ASN A 240 6.65 1.53 13.81
CA ASN A 240 5.24 1.20 14.01
C ASN A 240 5.04 -0.31 14.15
N ILE A 241 3.86 -0.70 14.63
CA ILE A 241 3.41 -2.09 14.66
C ILE A 241 2.44 -2.30 13.48
N PRO A 242 2.61 -3.37 12.67
CA PRO A 242 3.42 -4.55 12.96
C PRO A 242 4.83 -4.54 12.36
N ALA A 243 5.25 -3.49 11.64
CA ALA A 243 6.57 -3.45 11.03
C ALA A 243 7.71 -3.73 12.01
N VAL A 244 7.62 -3.27 13.26
CA VAL A 244 8.64 -3.51 14.28
C VAL A 244 8.58 -4.91 14.91
N CYS A 245 7.63 -5.76 14.55
CA CYS A 245 7.62 -7.13 15.04
C CYS A 245 8.84 -7.90 14.48
N PRO A 246 9.55 -8.71 15.30
CA PRO A 246 10.82 -9.33 14.89
C PRO A 246 10.67 -10.43 13.84
N TYR A 247 9.45 -10.86 13.54
CA TYR A 247 9.16 -11.92 12.57
C TYR A 247 8.52 -11.39 11.28
N VAL A 248 8.30 -10.08 11.22
CA VAL A 248 7.72 -9.36 10.08
C VAL A 248 8.84 -8.69 9.31
N THR A 249 8.82 -8.83 7.98
CA THR A 249 9.68 -8.03 7.10
C THR A 249 9.10 -6.62 7.01
N ALA A 250 9.76 -5.66 7.63
CA ALA A 250 9.40 -4.26 7.51
C ALA A 250 9.84 -3.71 6.16
N VAL A 251 8.93 -3.03 5.48
CA VAL A 251 9.16 -2.56 4.12
C VAL A 251 9.16 -1.03 4.06
N GLY A 252 10.32 -0.48 3.74
CA GLY A 252 10.56 0.93 3.44
C GLY A 252 10.11 1.33 2.04
N GLY A 253 10.25 2.62 1.76
CA GLY A 253 9.92 3.23 0.48
C GLY A 253 11.13 3.85 -0.22
N THR A 254 11.18 3.68 -1.54
CA THR A 254 12.11 4.36 -2.45
C THR A 254 11.35 5.27 -3.41
N SER A 255 12.07 6.21 -4.01
CA SER A 255 11.69 6.85 -5.27
C SER A 255 12.39 6.09 -6.40
N LEU A 256 11.64 5.33 -7.18
CA LEU A 256 12.14 4.59 -8.33
C LEU A 256 12.05 5.46 -9.56
N GLN A 257 13.14 5.52 -10.32
CA GLN A 257 13.20 6.24 -11.60
C GLN A 257 13.08 5.25 -12.77
N GLN A 258 12.68 5.74 -13.93
CA GLN A 258 12.43 4.91 -15.12
C GLN A 258 13.67 4.19 -15.65
N ASN A 259 14.86 4.74 -15.40
CA ASN A 259 16.14 4.11 -15.72
C ASN A 259 16.54 3.00 -14.72
N GLY A 260 15.67 2.67 -13.76
CA GLY A 260 15.92 1.67 -12.72
C GLY A 260 16.70 2.18 -11.51
N THR A 261 17.15 3.45 -11.48
CA THR A 261 17.83 3.99 -10.30
C THR A 261 16.83 4.31 -9.20
N GLU A 262 17.18 3.99 -7.96
CA GLU A 262 16.38 4.28 -6.78
C GLU A 262 17.09 5.21 -5.80
N THR A 263 16.30 6.06 -5.14
CA THR A 263 16.75 6.89 -4.02
C THR A 263 15.84 6.68 -2.81
N ALA A 264 16.35 6.92 -1.60
CA ALA A 264 15.54 6.88 -0.39
C ALA A 264 14.37 7.88 -0.45
N TRP A 265 13.15 7.42 -0.21
CA TRP A 265 12.00 8.32 -0.11
C TRP A 265 12.00 8.97 1.28
N SER A 266 12.04 10.31 1.32
CA SER A 266 12.09 11.04 2.59
C SER A 266 10.87 10.84 3.50
N GLY A 267 9.73 10.39 2.95
CA GLY A 267 8.54 10.02 3.71
C GLY A 267 8.60 8.61 4.31
N SER A 268 9.53 7.76 3.86
CA SER A 268 9.65 6.38 4.35
C SER A 268 9.91 6.33 5.86
N GLY A 269 9.19 5.45 6.53
CA GLY A 269 9.30 5.18 7.96
C GLY A 269 10.48 4.28 8.30
N GLY A 270 11.03 4.50 9.49
CA GLY A 270 12.08 3.68 10.04
C GLY A 270 12.82 4.33 11.19
N GLY A 271 13.66 3.53 11.85
CA GLY A 271 14.35 3.91 13.07
C GLY A 271 14.70 2.70 13.93
N CYS A 272 15.01 2.99 15.20
CA CYS A 272 15.31 1.99 16.22
C CYS A 272 14.11 1.78 17.14
N SER A 273 13.76 0.52 17.36
CA SER A 273 12.75 0.13 18.35
C SER A 273 13.15 0.55 19.77
N GLN A 274 12.18 0.94 20.59
CA GLN A 274 12.37 1.19 22.02
C GLN A 274 12.22 -0.09 22.86
N TYR A 275 11.48 -1.10 22.38
CA TYR A 275 11.07 -2.25 23.20
C TYR A 275 11.47 -3.61 22.61
N ILE A 276 11.56 -3.75 21.28
CA ILE A 276 11.92 -5.00 20.62
C ILE A 276 13.44 -5.15 20.53
N SER A 277 13.97 -6.18 21.20
CA SER A 277 15.40 -6.49 21.16
C SER A 277 15.89 -6.75 19.74
N GLN A 278 17.13 -6.34 19.45
CA GLN A 278 17.74 -6.56 18.14
C GLN A 278 17.85 -8.07 17.83
N PRO A 279 17.25 -8.56 16.74
CA PRO A 279 17.37 -9.96 16.36
C PRO A 279 18.79 -10.29 15.90
N TYR A 280 19.18 -11.57 16.01
CA TYR A 280 20.59 -11.96 15.81
C TYR A 280 21.09 -11.70 14.39
N TRP A 281 20.22 -11.75 13.37
CA TRP A 281 20.61 -11.52 11.97
C TRP A 281 20.93 -10.05 11.66
N GLN A 282 20.41 -9.10 12.45
CA GLN A 282 20.78 -7.68 12.31
C GLN A 282 22.14 -7.34 12.92
N LYS A 283 22.69 -8.22 13.78
CA LYS A 283 23.97 -7.97 14.47
C LYS A 283 25.19 -7.99 13.56
N SER A 284 25.06 -8.58 12.37
CA SER A 284 26.13 -8.60 11.37
C SER A 284 26.30 -7.26 10.64
N PHE A 285 25.41 -6.29 10.87
CA PHE A 285 25.42 -4.98 10.21
C PHE A 285 25.48 -3.85 11.24
N SER A 286 26.16 -2.76 10.89
CA SER A 286 26.18 -1.55 11.71
C SER A 286 24.92 -0.69 11.48
N THR A 287 23.77 -1.15 11.96
CA THR A 287 22.48 -0.43 11.84
C THR A 287 22.39 0.86 12.70
N GLY A 288 23.31 1.06 13.64
CA GLY A 288 23.23 2.15 14.62
C GLY A 288 22.20 1.94 15.74
N CYS A 289 21.42 0.85 15.71
CA CYS A 289 20.41 0.54 16.71
C CYS A 289 20.91 -0.47 17.76
N ALA A 290 20.59 -0.23 19.03
CA ALA A 290 20.78 -1.21 20.11
C ALA A 290 19.66 -2.28 20.15
N ASN A 291 18.50 -1.93 19.58
CA ASN A 291 17.28 -2.73 19.48
C ASN A 291 16.98 -3.00 17.98
N ARG A 292 15.83 -3.60 17.66
CA ARG A 292 15.44 -3.88 16.25
C ARG A 292 15.50 -2.59 15.42
N ALA A 293 16.21 -2.66 14.30
CA ALA A 293 16.21 -1.62 13.27
C ALA A 293 15.07 -1.86 12.27
N VAL A 294 14.41 -0.79 11.80
CA VAL A 294 13.35 -0.78 10.78
C VAL A 294 13.74 0.24 9.68
N PRO A 295 13.50 -0.01 8.38
CA PRO A 295 12.93 -1.23 7.79
C PRO A 295 13.99 -2.30 7.50
N ASP A 296 13.56 -3.48 7.02
CA ASP A 296 14.46 -4.56 6.62
C ASP A 296 14.90 -4.41 5.15
N VAL A 297 13.95 -4.12 4.27
CA VAL A 297 14.13 -3.87 2.83
C VAL A 297 13.21 -2.74 2.39
N ALA A 298 13.24 -2.34 1.12
CA ALA A 298 12.32 -1.37 0.56
C ALA A 298 11.91 -1.68 -0.88
N ALA A 299 10.84 -1.03 -1.32
CA ALA A 299 10.44 -0.96 -2.73
C ALA A 299 9.87 0.44 -3.01
N VAL A 300 9.46 0.70 -4.24
CA VAL A 300 8.90 1.99 -4.64
C VAL A 300 7.70 2.35 -3.76
N GLY A 301 7.70 3.58 -3.25
CA GLY A 301 6.68 4.10 -2.34
C GLY A 301 6.52 5.63 -2.38
N ASP A 302 7.39 6.36 -3.08
CA ASP A 302 7.27 7.82 -3.20
C ASP A 302 6.05 8.22 -4.05
N PRO A 303 5.15 9.10 -3.55
CA PRO A 303 4.05 9.67 -4.32
C PRO A 303 4.45 10.35 -5.63
N GLN A 304 5.70 10.82 -5.76
CA GLN A 304 6.20 11.38 -7.02
C GLN A 304 6.41 10.33 -8.12
N THR A 305 6.56 9.06 -7.73
CA THR A 305 6.83 7.93 -8.62
C THR A 305 5.83 6.81 -8.36
N GLY A 306 4.57 7.16 -8.07
CA GLY A 306 3.55 6.23 -7.60
C GLY A 306 3.06 5.22 -8.66
N MET A 307 2.13 4.38 -8.21
CA MET A 307 1.62 3.22 -8.94
C MET A 307 0.18 3.45 -9.36
N ALA A 308 -0.20 2.86 -10.49
CA ALA A 308 -1.58 2.91 -10.93
C ALA A 308 -2.38 1.98 -10.02
N ALA A 309 -3.49 2.46 -9.47
CA ALA A 309 -4.45 1.65 -8.75
C ALA A 309 -5.87 2.04 -9.18
N TYR A 310 -6.79 1.08 -9.11
CA TYR A 310 -8.18 1.29 -9.48
C TYR A 310 -9.10 1.07 -8.27
N ASP A 311 -9.86 2.10 -7.91
CA ASP A 311 -10.82 2.05 -6.80
C ASP A 311 -12.09 2.83 -7.19
N THR A 312 -13.25 2.21 -7.01
CA THR A 312 -14.56 2.82 -7.24
C THR A 312 -15.42 2.91 -5.99
N TYR A 313 -14.91 2.44 -4.85
CA TYR A 313 -15.61 2.57 -3.57
C TYR A 313 -15.20 3.85 -2.83
N GLY A 314 -13.90 4.10 -2.68
CA GLY A 314 -13.37 5.33 -2.09
C GLY A 314 -13.15 6.46 -3.11
N LEU A 315 -12.99 6.10 -4.37
CA LEU A 315 -12.64 6.96 -5.50
C LEU A 315 -13.58 6.71 -6.71
N ASP A 316 -13.25 7.31 -7.86
CA ASP A 316 -14.03 7.23 -9.09
C ASP A 316 -13.30 6.52 -10.25
N GLY A 317 -12.31 5.68 -9.94
CA GLY A 317 -11.59 4.83 -10.89
C GLY A 317 -10.07 4.86 -10.71
N TRP A 318 -9.34 5.21 -11.77
CA TRP A 318 -7.88 5.19 -11.80
C TRP A 318 -7.25 6.36 -11.06
N TYR A 319 -6.38 6.06 -10.10
CA TYR A 319 -5.55 7.04 -9.40
C TYR A 319 -4.09 6.59 -9.35
N MET A 320 -3.20 7.57 -9.24
CA MET A 320 -1.85 7.28 -8.76
C MET A 320 -1.91 7.18 -7.23
N MET A 321 -1.48 6.04 -6.72
CA MET A 321 -1.36 5.79 -5.29
C MET A 321 0.05 5.34 -4.94
N ALA A 322 0.46 5.57 -3.69
CA ALA A 322 1.82 5.36 -3.23
C ALA A 322 1.83 5.17 -1.71
N GLY A 323 3.03 5.28 -1.13
CA GLY A 323 3.31 4.98 0.27
C GLY A 323 4.05 3.65 0.43
N THR A 324 4.57 3.40 1.62
CA THR A 324 5.07 2.07 2.00
C THR A 324 3.97 1.02 2.02
N SER A 325 2.71 1.47 2.06
CA SER A 325 1.51 0.72 1.67
C SER A 325 1.61 0.02 0.33
N ALA A 326 2.25 0.64 -0.65
CA ALA A 326 2.43 0.00 -1.94
C ALA A 326 3.70 -0.85 -1.98
N SER A 327 4.72 -0.45 -1.22
CA SER A 327 5.98 -1.18 -1.12
C SER A 327 5.82 -2.55 -0.45
N ALA A 328 5.02 -2.64 0.61
CA ALA A 328 4.78 -3.88 1.35
C ALA A 328 4.19 -5.02 0.49
N PRO A 329 3.09 -4.83 -0.28
CA PRO A 329 2.53 -5.86 -1.16
C PRO A 329 3.44 -6.17 -2.35
N ILE A 330 4.29 -5.23 -2.79
CA ILE A 330 5.34 -5.53 -3.76
C ILE A 330 6.31 -6.58 -3.20
N ILE A 331 6.83 -6.36 -1.98
CA ILE A 331 7.72 -7.33 -1.33
C ILE A 331 7.00 -8.64 -0.99
N ALA A 332 5.71 -8.59 -0.63
CA ALA A 332 4.91 -9.80 -0.44
C ALA A 332 4.88 -10.65 -1.72
N GLY A 333 4.67 -10.01 -2.87
CA GLY A 333 4.75 -10.62 -4.19
C GLY A 333 6.13 -11.22 -4.48
N VAL A 334 7.21 -10.49 -4.18
CA VAL A 334 8.59 -10.98 -4.35
C VAL A 334 8.83 -12.27 -3.56
N TYR A 335 8.43 -12.32 -2.29
CA TYR A 335 8.52 -13.53 -1.48
C TYR A 335 7.70 -14.68 -2.06
N ALA A 336 6.49 -14.43 -2.57
CA ALA A 336 5.68 -15.48 -3.18
C ALA A 336 6.33 -16.04 -4.45
N LEU A 337 6.97 -15.20 -5.28
CA LEU A 337 7.66 -15.65 -6.49
C LEU A 337 8.81 -16.64 -6.21
N THR A 338 9.34 -16.69 -4.99
CA THR A 338 10.36 -17.67 -4.57
C THR A 338 9.84 -19.12 -4.57
N GLY A 339 8.52 -19.30 -4.40
CA GLY A 339 7.88 -20.60 -4.21
C GLY A 339 8.15 -21.27 -2.85
N ASN A 340 8.97 -20.66 -1.98
CA ASN A 340 9.38 -21.19 -0.66
C ASN A 340 9.04 -20.25 0.50
N ALA A 341 8.00 -19.42 0.35
CA ALA A 341 7.55 -18.46 1.37
C ALA A 341 7.08 -19.09 2.71
N ASN A 342 7.14 -20.42 2.84
CA ASN A 342 6.92 -21.15 4.08
C ASN A 342 8.22 -21.41 4.89
N ALA A 343 9.36 -20.87 4.46
CA ALA A 343 10.61 -20.99 5.17
C ALA A 343 10.55 -20.23 6.51
N SER A 344 11.04 -20.86 7.58
CA SER A 344 10.96 -20.27 8.92
C SER A 344 11.73 -18.97 9.03
N TYR A 345 11.00 -17.92 9.40
CA TYR A 345 11.49 -16.56 9.62
C TYR A 345 12.19 -16.00 8.38
N SER A 346 11.47 -15.90 7.27
CA SER A 346 11.97 -15.41 5.99
C SER A 346 12.61 -14.02 6.06
N VAL A 347 12.16 -13.16 6.99
CA VAL A 347 12.77 -11.86 7.28
C VAL A 347 14.30 -11.91 7.47
N ARG A 348 14.87 -13.03 7.91
CA ARG A 348 16.33 -13.16 8.09
C ARG A 348 17.11 -13.31 6.78
N PHE A 349 16.49 -13.74 5.69
CA PHE A 349 17.22 -14.09 4.47
C PHE A 349 17.89 -12.90 3.80
N PRO A 350 17.23 -11.73 3.63
CA PRO A 350 17.90 -10.54 3.10
C PRO A 350 19.16 -10.19 3.90
N TRP A 351 19.07 -10.20 5.23
CA TRP A 351 20.21 -9.92 6.11
C TRP A 351 21.34 -10.95 5.97
N LEU A 352 21.04 -12.24 6.03
CA LEU A 352 22.07 -13.28 5.99
C LEU A 352 22.76 -13.34 4.63
N LEU A 353 22.02 -13.25 3.53
CA LEU A 353 22.56 -13.33 2.18
C LEU A 353 23.34 -12.07 1.80
N GLU A 354 22.88 -10.89 2.24
CA GLU A 354 23.63 -9.65 2.05
C GLU A 354 24.95 -9.67 2.83
N SER A 355 24.97 -10.24 4.05
CA SER A 355 26.21 -10.40 4.82
C SER A 355 27.23 -11.36 4.17
N GLU A 356 26.77 -12.20 3.24
CA GLU A 356 27.59 -13.08 2.41
C GLU A 356 27.90 -12.47 1.02
N SER A 357 27.51 -11.21 0.78
CA SER A 357 27.71 -10.46 -0.47
C SER A 357 27.08 -11.13 -1.69
N TYR A 358 25.85 -11.62 -1.56
CA TYR A 358 25.15 -12.34 -2.63
C TYR A 358 24.65 -11.48 -3.81
N ASP A 359 24.90 -10.16 -3.81
CA ASP A 359 24.49 -9.20 -4.87
C ASP A 359 23.04 -9.45 -5.34
N CYS A 360 22.12 -9.55 -4.38
CA CYS A 360 20.70 -9.84 -4.63
C CYS A 360 19.73 -8.77 -4.14
N LEU A 361 20.25 -7.63 -3.69
CA LEU A 361 19.52 -6.38 -3.50
C LEU A 361 20.17 -5.28 -4.34
N ASN A 362 19.38 -4.29 -4.76
CA ASN A 362 19.94 -3.04 -5.28
C ASN A 362 20.33 -2.17 -4.08
N ASP A 363 21.59 -1.77 -4.02
CA ASP A 363 22.06 -0.77 -3.06
C ASP A 363 21.41 0.58 -3.37
N ILE A 364 20.83 1.20 -2.34
CA ILE A 364 20.25 2.52 -2.43
C ILE A 364 21.20 3.50 -1.75
N PRO A 365 21.84 4.42 -2.50
CA PRO A 365 22.85 5.30 -1.95
C PRO A 365 22.36 6.04 -0.69
N SER A 366 23.04 5.79 0.42
CA SER A 366 22.78 6.46 1.69
C SER A 366 24.08 7.01 2.29
N PRO A 367 24.04 8.06 3.13
CA PRO A 367 25.23 8.57 3.81
C PRO A 367 25.89 7.56 4.76
N GLU A 368 25.18 6.50 5.12
CA GLU A 368 25.54 5.54 6.17
C GLU A 368 26.13 4.23 5.61
N ASN A 369 26.30 4.14 4.27
CA ASN A 369 27.03 3.13 3.48
C ASN A 369 26.69 1.63 3.67
N GLU A 370 25.93 1.21 4.69
CA GLU A 370 25.55 -0.21 4.90
C GLU A 370 24.07 -0.44 5.21
N TYR A 371 23.39 0.56 5.76
CA TYR A 371 21.98 0.47 6.15
C TYR A 371 21.38 1.88 6.18
N SER A 372 20.10 2.00 5.83
CA SER A 372 19.34 3.27 5.91
C SER A 372 18.01 3.07 6.63
N PHE A 373 17.61 4.05 7.44
CA PHE A 373 16.28 4.06 8.05
C PHE A 373 15.13 4.31 7.07
N GLN A 374 15.40 4.56 5.79
CA GLN A 374 14.35 4.66 4.77
C GLN A 374 14.25 3.39 3.94
N THR A 375 15.37 2.70 3.70
CA THR A 375 15.45 1.61 2.70
C THR A 375 15.93 0.28 3.25
N GLY A 376 16.35 0.23 4.51
CA GLY A 376 16.93 -0.96 5.12
C GLY A 376 18.19 -1.37 4.37
N LEU A 377 18.23 -2.62 3.94
CA LEU A 377 19.30 -3.20 3.12
C LEU A 377 19.21 -2.83 1.62
N GLY A 378 18.11 -2.23 1.17
CA GLY A 378 17.89 -1.90 -0.24
C GLY A 378 16.63 -2.53 -0.83
N SER A 379 16.56 -2.58 -2.16
CA SER A 379 15.40 -3.07 -2.90
C SER A 379 15.67 -4.40 -3.63
N PRO A 380 14.65 -5.13 -4.12
CA PRO A 380 14.86 -6.41 -4.78
C PRO A 380 15.69 -6.32 -6.07
N ASN A 381 16.76 -7.11 -6.15
CA ASN A 381 17.47 -7.40 -7.39
C ASN A 381 17.20 -8.87 -7.76
N GLY A 382 15.98 -9.12 -8.26
CA GLY A 382 15.41 -10.45 -8.39
C GLY A 382 14.88 -11.01 -7.07
N ILE A 383 14.71 -12.33 -7.01
CA ILE A 383 14.06 -13.04 -5.89
C ILE A 383 15.05 -13.78 -4.98
N ARG A 384 16.35 -13.72 -5.25
CA ARG A 384 17.35 -14.61 -4.61
C ARG A 384 17.55 -14.34 -3.11
N CYS A 385 17.35 -13.11 -2.69
CA CYS A 385 17.47 -12.68 -1.29
C CYS A 385 16.23 -13.02 -0.45
N PHE A 386 15.16 -13.54 -1.06
CA PHE A 386 13.83 -13.66 -0.48
C PHE A 386 13.40 -15.13 -0.33
#